data_AF-A0A2X1RN02-F1
#
_entry.id   AF-A0A2X1RN02-F1
#
_cell.length_a   1.000
_cell.length_b   1.000
_cell.length_c   1.000
_cell.angle_alpha   90.00
_cell.angle_beta   90.00
_cell.angle_gamma   90.00
#
_symmetry.space_group_name_H-M   'P 1'
#
loop_
_entity.id
_entity.type
_entity.pdbx_description
1 polymer ?
#
loop_
_entity_poly.entity_id
_entity_poly.type
_entity_poly.pdbx_seq_one_letter_code
_entity_poly.pdbx_strand_id
1 'polypeptide(L)' 'MSSRQVSAMADNLITECKKAGFETFGEEGKNTADWIVVDLGQAIVHIMQPDAREMYQLEKLWA' A
#
# COMPACT_ATOMS: atom_id res chain seq x y z
N MET A 1 -13.17 -3.53 -5.67
CA MET A 1 -12.52 -2.33 -5.11
C MET A 1 -12.01 -1.52 -6.29
N SER A 2 -12.27 -0.22 -6.38
CA SER A 2 -11.80 0.59 -7.52
C SER A 2 -10.38 1.11 -7.28
N SER A 3 -9.66 1.45 -8.36
CA SER A 3 -8.37 2.15 -8.31
C SER A 3 -8.43 3.38 -7.40
N ARG A 4 -9.52 4.15 -7.46
CA ARG A 4 -9.75 5.30 -6.57
C ARG A 4 -9.81 4.91 -5.08
N GLN A 5 -10.41 3.77 -4.76
CA GLN A 5 -10.44 3.28 -3.37
C GLN A 5 -9.04 2.87 -2.90
N VAL A 6 -8.24 2.23 -3.76
CA VAL A 6 -6.85 1.87 -3.46
C VAL A 6 -6.00 3.11 -3.18
N SER A 7 -6.07 4.13 -4.04
CA SER A 7 -5.36 5.40 -3.82
C SER A 7 -5.81 6.10 -2.54
N ALA A 8 -7.11 6.15 -2.27
CA ALA A 8 -7.65 6.76 -1.06
C ALA A 8 -7.22 6.03 0.22
N MET A 9 -7.07 4.70 0.18
CA MET A 9 -6.51 3.93 1.29
C MET A 9 -5.04 4.26 1.53
N ALA A 10 -4.24 4.40 0.48
CA ALA A 10 -2.84 4.81 0.59
C ALA A 10 -2.70 6.22 1.18
N ASP A 11 -3.50 7.18 0.70
CA ASP A 11 -3.53 8.55 1.22
C ASP A 11 -3.91 8.59 2.71
N ASN A 12 -4.92 7.81 3.09
CA ASN A 12 -5.36 7.72 4.48
C ASN A 12 -4.27 7.08 5.35
N LEU A 13 -3.67 5.97 4.93
CA LEU A 13 -2.57 5.33 5.64
C LEU A 13 -1.42 6.31 5.91
N ILE A 14 -0.94 7.00 4.87
CA ILE A 14 0.15 7.98 4.98
C ILE A 14 -0.24 9.11 5.95
N THR A 15 -1.47 9.61 5.86
CA THR A 15 -1.97 10.67 6.73
C THR A 15 -2.00 10.24 8.20
N GLU A 16 -2.51 9.05 8.49
CA GLU A 16 -2.60 8.55 9.85
C GLU A 16 -1.24 8.15 10.42
N CYS A 17 -0.34 7.57 9.62
CA CYS A 17 1.05 7.29 10.02
C CYS A 17 1.78 8.58 10.42
N LYS A 18 1.66 9.65 9.63
CA LYS A 18 2.24 10.96 9.95
C LYS A 18 1.67 11.54 11.24
N LYS A 19 0.35 11.45 11.46
CA LYS A 19 -0.30 11.89 12.71
C LYS A 19 0.19 11.12 13.93
N ALA A 20 0.49 9.83 13.76
CA ALA A 20 1.04 8.98 14.81
C ALA A 20 2.56 9.15 15.03
N GLY A 21 3.22 10.03 14.26
CA GLY A 21 4.65 10.31 14.39
C GLY A 21 5.56 9.34 13.63
N PHE A 22 5.02 8.52 12.72
CA PHE A 22 5.82 7.67 11.84
C PHE A 22 6.21 8.42 10.56
N GLU A 23 7.47 8.29 10.18
CA GLU A 23 7.96 8.78 8.90
C GLU A 23 7.53 7.84 7.76
N THR A 24 7.30 8.42 6.58
CA THR A 24 6.99 7.71 5.34
C THR A 24 8.12 7.98 4.36
N PHE A 25 8.84 6.95 3.94
CA PHE A 25 10.05 7.08 3.11
C PHE A 25 9.75 7.10 1.60
N GLY A 26 8.58 6.61 1.20
CA GLY A 26 8.14 6.67 -0.18
C GLY A 26 6.81 5.95 -0.43
N GLU A 27 6.16 6.30 -1.53
CA GLU A 27 5.03 5.57 -2.09
C GLU A 27 5.28 5.28 -3.58
N GLU A 28 4.95 4.07 -4.04
CA GLU A 28 5.12 3.64 -5.43
C GLU A 28 3.82 3.03 -5.98
N GLY A 29 3.58 3.15 -7.28
CA GLY A 29 2.44 2.51 -7.96
C GLY A 29 1.09 3.25 -7.90
N LYS A 30 1.05 4.45 -7.33
CA LYS A 30 -0.19 5.24 -7.16
C LYS A 30 -0.89 5.65 -8.46
N ASN A 31 -0.15 5.79 -9.55
CA ASN A 31 -0.68 6.21 -10.85
C ASN A 31 -1.62 5.17 -11.48
N THR A 32 -1.35 3.88 -11.28
CA THR A 32 -2.21 2.79 -11.74
C THR A 32 -3.17 2.34 -10.64
N ALA A 33 -2.72 2.37 -9.38
CA ALA A 33 -3.49 1.99 -8.20
C ALA A 33 -4.07 0.56 -8.26
N ASP A 34 -3.38 -0.32 -8.98
CA ASP A 34 -3.61 -1.77 -8.89
C ASP A 34 -2.83 -2.37 -7.72
N TRP A 35 -1.64 -1.84 -7.49
CA TRP A 35 -0.75 -2.19 -6.38
C TRP A 35 0.04 -0.94 -5.98
N ILE A 36 -0.18 -0.50 -4.74
CA ILE A 36 0.57 0.58 -4.10
C ILE A 36 1.43 -0.02 -2.98
N VAL A 37 2.69 0.39 -2.94
CA VAL A 37 3.62 0.05 -1.86
C VAL A 37 3.96 1.31 -1.09
N VAL A 38 3.84 1.25 0.23
CA VAL A 38 4.22 2.35 1.14
C VAL A 38 5.34 1.88 2.04
N ASP A 39 6.47 2.60 2.01
CA ASP A 39 7.62 2.36 2.86
C ASP A 39 7.54 3.23 4.14
N LEU A 40 7.46 2.57 5.29
CA LEU A 40 7.45 3.18 6.63
C LEU A 40 8.80 2.98 7.36
N GLY A 41 9.82 2.48 6.68
CA GLY A 41 11.17 2.20 7.18
C GLY A 41 11.23 0.95 8.07
N GLN A 42 10.33 0.83 9.04
CA GLN A 42 10.20 -0.34 9.92
C GLN A 42 9.23 -1.40 9.39
N ALA A 43 8.36 -1.01 8.45
CA ALA A 43 7.38 -1.89 7.82
C ALA A 43 7.13 -1.43 6.38
N ILE A 44 6.77 -2.39 5.52
CA ILE A 44 6.32 -2.13 4.16
C ILE A 44 4.86 -2.55 4.05
N VAL A 45 3.99 -1.62 3.67
CA VAL A 45 2.57 -1.89 3.51
C VAL A 45 2.23 -2.07 2.04
N HIS A 46 1.61 -3.19 1.73
CA HIS A 46 1.14 -3.54 0.38
C HIS A 46 -0.37 -3.33 0.31
N ILE A 47 -0.82 -2.37 -0.51
CA ILE A 47 -2.24 -2.09 -0.75
C ILE A 47 -2.55 -2.48 -2.19
N MET A 48 -3.40 -3.48 -2.37
CA MET A 48 -3.60 -4.14 -3.67
C MET A 48 -5.08 -4.32 -3.98
N GLN A 49 -5.43 -4.27 -5.26
CA GLN A 49 -6.72 -4.79 -5.71
C GLN A 49 -6.78 -6.32 -5.53
N PRO A 50 -7.98 -6.91 -5.36
CA PRO A 50 -8.15 -8.36 -5.20
C PRO A 50 -7.46 -9.17 -6.29
N ASP A 51 -7.65 -8.79 -7.57
CA ASP A 51 -7.11 -9.51 -8.72
C ASP A 51 -5.57 -9.50 -8.73
N ALA A 52 -4.96 -8.36 -8.40
CA ALA A 52 -3.50 -8.26 -8.27
C ALA A 52 -3.00 -9.14 -7.10
N ARG A 53 -3.73 -9.20 -5.99
CA ARG A 53 -3.39 -10.03 -4.83
C ARG A 53 -3.43 -11.52 -5.14
N GLU A 54 -4.46 -11.95 -5.85
CA GLU A 54 -4.58 -13.33 -6.31
C GLU A 54 -3.50 -13.73 -7.31
N MET A 55 -3.09 -12.80 -8.19
CA MET A 55 -2.03 -13.03 -9.17
C MET A 55 -0.65 -13.17 -8.52
N TYR A 56 -0.29 -12.25 -7.62
CA TYR A 56 1.07 -12.18 -7.05
C TYR A 56 1.28 -13.08 -5.82
N GLN A 57 0.22 -13.40 -5.07
CA GLN A 57 0.25 -14.33 -3.92
C GLN A 57 1.43 -14.10 -2.97
N LEU A 58 1.71 -12.83 -2.65
CA LEU A 58 2.89 -12.44 -1.85
C LEU A 58 2.93 -13.14 -0.49
N GLU A 59 1.78 -13.56 0.05
CA GLU A 59 1.67 -14.33 1.28
C GLU A 59 2.49 -15.61 1.25
N LYS A 60 2.69 -16.22 0.08
CA LYS A 60 3.50 -17.44 -0.08
C LYS A 60 5.00 -17.19 0.11
N LEU A 61 5.46 -15.95 -0.06
CA LEU A 61 6.88 -15.60 0.08
C LEU A 61 7.29 -15.40 1.54
N TRP A 62 6.33 -15.13 2.42
CA TRP A 62 6.54 -14.80 3.83
C TRP A 62 5.93 -15.85 4.78
N ALA A 63 5.56 -17.02 4.25
CA ALA A 63 4.95 -18.13 4.98
C ALA A 63 5.95 -18.96 5.78
#